data_AF-A0A392TSK1-F1
#
_entry.id   AF-A0A392TSK1-F1
#
_cell.length_a   1.000
_cell.length_b   1.000
_cell.length_c   1.000
_cell.angle_alpha   90.00
_cell.angle_beta   90.00
_cell.angle_gamma   90.00
#
_symmetry.space_group_name_H-M   'P 1'
#
loop_
_entity.id
_entity.type
_entity.pdbx_description
1 polymer ?
#
loop_
_entity_poly.entity_id
_entity_poly.type
_entity_poly.pdbx_seq_one_letter_code
_entity_poly.pdbx_strand_id
1 'polypeptide(L)'
;MTVSDYAAKFEDLCHFALHYNTLEAEEEKCVKFENGLRPEIKQLIGFNVNRNFPTLVNKSRICDKDNRAKINYYKAASEKRGK
;
A
#
# COMPACT_ATOMS: atom_id res chain seq x y z
N MET A 1 -1.01 -6.98 -9.40
CA MET A 1 -0.71 -7.28 -7.97
C MET A 1 -1.49 -6.32 -7.09
N THR A 2 -2.26 -6.80 -6.12
CA THR A 2 -2.92 -5.96 -5.12
C THR A 2 -1.92 -5.51 -4.06
N VAL A 3 -2.25 -4.47 -3.29
CA VAL A 3 -1.45 -4.11 -2.12
C VAL A 3 -1.41 -5.26 -1.10
N SER A 4 -2.49 -6.05 -0.99
CA SER A 4 -2.51 -7.23 -0.12
C SER A 4 -1.47 -8.27 -0.54
N ASP A 5 -1.38 -8.58 -1.84
CA ASP A 5 -0.39 -9.54 -2.36
C ASP A 5 1.04 -9.03 -2.14
N TYR A 6 1.25 -7.73 -2.35
CA TYR A 6 2.56 -7.11 -2.11
C TYR A 6 2.94 -7.14 -0.63
N ALA A 7 2.01 -6.80 0.26
CA ALA A 7 2.25 -6.81 1.71
C ALA A 7 2.58 -8.21 2.23
N ALA A 8 1.89 -9.25 1.76
CA ALA A 8 2.19 -10.64 2.13
C ALA A 8 3.63 -11.02 1.72
N LYS A 9 4.01 -10.75 0.47
CA LYS A 9 5.38 -11.03 0.00
C LYS A 9 6.44 -10.22 0.74
N PHE A 10 6.14 -8.97 1.06
CA PHE A 10 7.06 -8.12 1.82
C PHE A 10 7.25 -8.63 3.24
N GLU A 11 6.17 -9.09 3.89
CA GLU A 11 6.21 -9.69 5.22
C GLU A 11 7.01 -11.00 5.24
N ASP A 12 6.83 -11.86 4.22
CA ASP A 12 7.63 -13.06 4.03
C ASP A 12 9.13 -12.70 3.92
N LEU A 13 9.49 -11.66 3.16
CA LEU A 13 10.87 -11.19 3.05
C LEU A 13 11.41 -10.66 4.38
N CYS A 14 10.61 -9.90 5.13
CA CYS A 14 11.01 -9.42 6.45
C CYS A 14 11.21 -10.56 7.46
N HIS A 15 10.46 -11.65 7.35
CA HIS A 15 10.65 -12.83 8.20
C HIS A 15 12.05 -13.44 8.03
N PHE A 16 12.60 -13.46 6.80
CA PHE A 16 13.97 -13.91 6.54
C PHE A 16 15.04 -12.89 6.94
N ALA A 17 14.64 -11.63 7.16
CA ALA A 17 15.51 -10.51 7.47
C ALA A 17 15.27 -10.02 8.91
N LEU A 18 15.74 -10.83 9.89
CA LEU A 18 15.60 -10.59 11.34
C LEU A 18 15.95 -9.17 11.82
N HIS A 19 16.79 -8.43 11.08
CA HIS A 19 17.12 -7.04 11.38
C HIS A 19 15.93 -6.07 11.29
N TYR A 20 14.85 -6.42 10.56
CA TYR A 20 13.63 -5.61 10.47
C TYR A 20 12.63 -5.83 11.61
N ASN A 21 12.96 -6.67 12.60
CA ASN A 21 12.08 -6.96 13.74
C ASN A 21 12.39 -6.10 14.98
N THR A 22 13.34 -5.17 14.89
CA THR A 22 13.62 -4.20 15.95
C THR A 22 12.80 -2.92 15.78
N LEU A 23 12.53 -2.23 16.87
CA LEU A 23 11.81 -0.94 16.86
C LEU A 23 12.54 0.11 15.99
N GLU A 24 13.88 0.11 16.02
CA GLU A 24 14.71 1.03 15.23
C GLU A 24 14.64 0.74 13.72
N ALA A 25 14.43 -0.51 13.32
CA ALA A 25 14.31 -0.89 11.93
C ALA A 25 12.88 -0.78 11.39
N GLU A 26 11.88 -0.53 12.25
CA GLU A 26 10.48 -0.41 11.84
C GLU A 26 10.27 0.80 10.91
N GLU A 27 10.96 1.91 11.16
CA GLU A 27 10.91 3.07 10.28
C GLU A 27 11.51 2.75 8.90
N GLU A 28 12.65 2.06 8.86
CA GLU A 28 13.27 1.64 7.60
C GLU A 28 12.35 0.67 6.85
N LYS A 29 11.75 -0.29 7.56
CA LYS A 29 10.76 -1.23 7.03
C LYS A 29 9.58 -0.50 6.39
N CYS A 30 9.05 0.52 7.07
CA CYS A 30 7.98 1.37 6.52
C CYS A 30 8.43 2.11 5.25
N VAL A 31 9.61 2.72 5.25
CA VAL A 31 10.16 3.44 4.08
C VAL A 31 10.34 2.51 2.90
N LYS A 32 10.91 1.31 3.12
CA LYS A 32 11.09 0.30 2.07
C LYS A 32 9.74 -0.14 1.51
N PHE A 33 8.76 -0.38 2.38
CA PHE A 33 7.41 -0.74 1.97
C PHE A 33 6.76 0.35 1.11
N GLU A 34 6.77 1.61 1.57
CA GLU A 34 6.22 2.78 0.87
C GLU A 34 6.86 3.01 -0.50
N ASN A 35 8.16 2.74 -0.62
CA ASN A 35 8.87 2.88 -1.88
C ASN A 35 8.48 1.83 -2.92
N GLY A 36 8.00 0.65 -2.50
CA GLY A 36 7.44 -0.34 -3.42
C GLY A 36 5.96 -0.15 -3.74
N LEU A 37 5.27 0.82 -3.11
CA LEU A 37 3.89 1.14 -3.44
C LEU A 37 3.79 1.88 -4.78
N ARG A 38 2.66 1.68 -5.46
CA ARG A 38 2.36 2.43 -6.68
C ARG A 38 2.16 3.91 -6.36
N PRO A 39 2.56 4.85 -7.25
CA PRO A 39 2.48 6.28 -7.01
C PRO A 39 1.11 6.77 -6.55
N GLU A 40 0.03 6.23 -7.13
CA GLU A 40 -1.34 6.64 -6.80
C GLU A 40 -1.71 6.31 -5.35
N ILE A 41 -1.25 5.17 -4.84
CA ILE A 41 -1.48 4.77 -3.44
C ILE A 41 -0.51 5.54 -2.53
N LYS A 42 0.75 5.66 -2.94
CA LYS A 42 1.78 6.38 -2.17
C LYS A 42 1.36 7.82 -1.88
N GLN A 43 0.79 8.50 -2.86
CA GLN A 43 0.26 9.87 -2.69
C GLN A 43 -0.90 9.93 -1.71
N LEU A 44 -1.80 8.92 -1.69
CA LEU A 44 -2.97 8.89 -0.82
C LEU A 44 -2.63 8.59 0.65
N ILE A 45 -1.59 7.80 0.90
CA ILE A 45 -1.14 7.49 2.26
C ILE A 45 -0.43 8.69 2.90
N GLY A 46 0.17 9.55 2.08
CA GLY A 46 0.93 10.71 2.51
C GLY A 46 2.20 10.33 3.28
N PHE A 47 2.98 11.35 3.67
CA PHE A 47 4.01 11.19 4.69
C PHE A 47 3.33 11.04 6.05
N ASN A 48 3.01 9.81 6.47
CA ASN A 48 2.49 9.57 7.82
C ASN A 48 3.64 9.66 8.83
N VAL A 49 3.48 10.52 9.84
CA VAL A 49 4.47 10.72 10.92
C VAL A 49 4.52 9.51 11.86
N ASN A 50 3.39 8.84 12.11
CA ASN A 50 3.34 7.60 12.89
C ASN A 50 3.61 6.38 12.00
N ARG A 51 4.86 5.93 11.99
CA ARG A 51 5.37 4.85 11.15
C ARG A 51 5.33 3.49 11.86
N ASN A 52 4.11 2.97 11.99
CA ASN A 52 3.90 1.59 12.44
C ASN A 52 3.52 0.72 11.24
N PHE A 53 4.26 -0.36 10.99
CA PHE A 53 4.16 -1.14 9.76
C PHE A 53 2.76 -1.73 9.50
N PRO A 54 2.07 -2.38 10.46
CA PRO A 54 0.71 -2.87 10.28
C PRO A 54 -0.30 -1.74 10.00
N THR A 55 -0.11 -0.56 10.58
CA THR A 55 -0.96 0.61 10.32
C THR A 55 -0.81 1.08 8.88
N LEU A 56 0.44 1.17 8.40
CA LEU A 56 0.77 1.53 7.03
C LEU A 56 0.18 0.52 6.03
N VAL A 57 0.34 -0.78 6.28
CA VAL A 57 -0.24 -1.84 5.44
C VAL A 57 -1.77 -1.71 5.39
N ASN A 58 -2.43 -1.49 6.53
CA ASN A 58 -3.89 -1.36 6.58
C ASN A 58 -4.37 -0.14 5.77
N LYS A 59 -3.75 1.03 5.97
CA LYS A 59 -4.04 2.24 5.18
C LYS A 59 -3.84 1.99 3.69
N SER A 60 -2.75 1.34 3.32
CA SER A 60 -2.45 0.99 1.92
C SER A 60 -3.52 0.10 1.30
N ARG A 61 -4.03 -0.88 2.05
CA ARG A 61 -5.09 -1.79 1.60
C ARG A 61 -6.41 -1.05 1.36
N ILE A 62 -6.76 -0.10 2.24
CA ILE A 62 -7.95 0.73 2.08
C ILE A 62 -7.82 1.61 0.82
N CYS A 63 -6.70 2.32 0.67
CA CYS A 63 -6.46 3.17 -0.50
C CYS A 63 -6.44 2.38 -1.82
N ASP A 64 -5.89 1.16 -1.86
CA ASP A 64 -5.93 0.31 -3.07
C ASP A 64 -7.36 -0.06 -3.46
N LYS A 65 -8.19 -0.41 -2.46
CA LYS A 65 -9.62 -0.73 -2.69
C LYS A 65 -10.38 0.49 -3.19
N ASP A 66 -10.21 1.65 -2.55
CA ASP A 66 -10.90 2.88 -2.93
C ASP A 66 -10.48 3.36 -4.32
N ASN A 67 -9.18 3.30 -4.63
CA ASN A 67 -8.67 3.66 -5.95
C ASN A 67 -9.22 2.73 -7.05
N ARG A 68 -9.32 1.42 -6.79
CA ARG A 68 -9.94 0.47 -7.72
C ARG A 68 -11.43 0.73 -7.90
N ALA A 69 -12.15 1.00 -6.83
CA ALA A 69 -13.57 1.36 -6.89
C ALA A 69 -13.78 2.63 -7.73
N LYS A 70 -12.95 3.65 -7.51
CA LYS A 70 -12.94 4.89 -8.29
C LYS A 70 -12.70 4.62 -9.79
N ILE A 71 -11.67 3.84 -10.14
CA ILE A 71 -11.37 3.49 -11.53
C ILE A 71 -12.55 2.74 -12.17
N ASN A 72 -13.11 1.75 -11.49
CA ASN A 72 -14.25 0.98 -11.98
C ASN A 72 -15.49 1.85 -12.19
N TYR A 73 -15.78 2.78 -11.27
CA TYR A 73 -16.88 3.73 -11.41
C TYR A 73 -16.75 4.59 -12.66
N TYR A 74 -15.58 5.22 -12.87
CA TYR A 74 -15.37 6.08 -14.04
C TYR A 74 -15.38 5.29 -15.36
N LYS A 75 -14.85 4.06 -15.35
CA LYS A 75 -14.90 3.16 -16.51
C LYS A 75 -16.35 2.83 -16.91
N ALA A 76 -17.19 2.47 -15.93
CA ALA A 76 -18.61 2.21 -16.18
C ALA A 76 -19.36 3.47 -16.64
N ALA A 77 -18.99 4.65 -16.13
CA ALA A 77 -19.59 5.92 -16.53
C ALA A 77 -19.19 6.33 -17.96
N SER A 78 -17.96 6.06 -18.41
CA SER A 78 -17.54 6.35 -19.78
C SER A 78 -18.17 5.40 -20.79
N GLU A 79 -18.30 4.11 -20.46
CA GLU A 79 -18.97 3.11 -21.32
C GLU A 79 -20.46 3.43 -21.53
N LYS A 80 -21.13 4.01 -20.53
CA LYS A 80 -22.54 4.45 -20.64
C LYS A 80 -22.75 5.71 -21.48
N ARG A 81 -21.70 6.53 -21.67
CA ARG A 81 -21.77 7.78 -22.47
C ARG A 81 -21.45 7.56 -23.95
N GLY A 82 -20.83 6.43 -24.30
CA GLY A 82 -20.48 6.07 -25.67
C GLY A 82 -21.52 5.21 -26.39
N LYS A 83 -22.69 4.97 -25.78
CA LYS A 83 -23.87 4.34 -26.37
C LYS A 83 -24.98 5.38 -26.50
#